data_AF-I4VP99-F1
#
_entry.id   AF-I4VP99-F1
#
_cell.length_a   1.000
_cell.length_b   1.000
_cell.length_c   1.000
_cell.angle_alpha   90.00
_cell.angle_beta   90.00
_cell.angle_gamma   90.00
#
_symmetry.space_group_name_H-M   'P 1'
#
loop_
_entity.id
_entity.type
_entity.pdbx_description
1 polymer ?
#
loop_
_entity_poly.entity_id
_entity_poly.type
_entity_poly.pdbx_seq_one_letter_code
_entity_poly.pdbx_strand_id
1 'polypeptide(L)' 'MTHDPAGPSDPPPIPPVAPDPGDCCGEGCVRCVHDVYEASLERYRMLLEAWQARHPDDGDGHGPSC' A
#
# COMPACT_ATOMS: atom_id res chain seq x y z
N MET A 1 25.36 8.95 -23.34
CA MET A 1 24.43 7.83 -23.52
C MET A 1 23.49 7.90 -22.33
N THR A 2 22.30 8.45 -22.53
CA THR A 2 21.30 8.70 -21.48
C THR A 2 20.92 7.38 -20.81
N HIS A 3 21.14 7.29 -19.50
CA HIS A 3 20.55 6.24 -18.68
C HIS A 3 19.09 6.64 -18.42
N ASP A 4 18.17 5.88 -18.99
CA ASP A 4 16.74 6.02 -18.75
C ASP A 4 16.43 5.62 -17.29
N PRO A 5 15.76 6.48 -16.48
CA PRO A 5 15.73 6.38 -15.02
C PRO A 5 14.70 5.40 -14.43
N ALA A 6 14.24 4.39 -15.17
CA ALA A 6 13.20 3.46 -14.69
C ALA A 6 13.64 2.00 -14.88
N GLY A 7 14.28 1.45 -13.85
CA GLY A 7 14.42 0.00 -13.74
C GLY A 7 13.03 -0.66 -13.58
N PRO A 8 12.86 -1.93 -14.01
CA PRO A 8 11.62 -2.70 -13.88
C PRO A 8 11.42 -3.11 -12.41
N SER A 9 11.21 -2.13 -11.56
CA SER A 9 10.94 -2.30 -10.14
C SER A 9 9.70 -1.49 -9.87
N ASP A 10 8.56 -1.95 -10.39
CA ASP A 10 7.24 -1.56 -9.89
C ASP A 10 7.20 -2.09 -8.45
N PRO A 11 7.58 -1.28 -7.44
CA PRO A 11 7.69 -1.79 -6.10
C PRO A 11 6.26 -2.01 -5.59
N PRO A 12 6.06 -3.00 -4.72
CA PRO A 12 4.75 -3.14 -4.09
C PRO A 12 4.40 -1.81 -3.41
N PRO A 13 3.14 -1.37 -3.50
CA PRO A 13 2.71 -0.22 -2.73
C PRO A 13 3.03 -0.46 -1.26
N ILE A 14 3.35 0.60 -0.52
CA ILE A 14 3.67 0.49 0.91
C ILE A 14 2.39 0.78 1.70
N PRO A 15 2.00 -0.08 2.66
CA PRO A 15 0.84 0.18 3.48
C PRO A 15 1.04 1.46 4.29
N PRO A 16 0.01 2.30 4.43
CA PRO A 16 0.10 3.46 5.30
C PRO A 16 0.40 3.00 6.74
N VAL A 17 1.20 3.77 7.47
CA VAL A 17 1.46 3.52 8.88
C VAL A 17 0.20 3.83 9.68
N ALA A 18 -0.20 2.91 10.57
CA ALA A 18 -1.34 3.14 11.45
C ALA A 18 -1.02 4.31 12.40
N PRO A 19 -1.89 5.32 12.50
CA PRO A 19 -1.68 6.42 13.43
C PRO A 19 -1.80 5.91 14.87
N ASP A 20 -0.94 6.45 15.74
CA ASP A 20 -0.97 6.12 17.16
C ASP A 20 -2.19 6.76 17.83
N PRO A 21 -2.81 6.13 18.85
CA PRO A 21 -3.92 6.74 19.57
C PRO A 21 -3.57 8.10 20.20
N GLY A 22 -2.28 8.39 20.45
CA GLY A 22 -1.81 9.70 20.90
C GLY A 22 -1.69 10.77 19.79
N ASP A 23 -1.73 10.37 18.52
CA ASP A 23 -1.76 11.26 17.35
C ASP A 23 -3.19 11.76 17.06
N CYS A 24 -4.18 10.97 17.49
CA CYS A 24 -5.56 11.41 17.53
C CYS A 24 -5.70 12.47 18.63
N CYS A 25 -5.93 13.73 18.25
CA CYS A 25 -5.97 14.86 19.19
C CYS A 25 -6.96 14.68 20.36
N GLY A 26 -7.94 13.76 20.30
CA GLY A 26 -8.85 13.40 21.39
C GLY A 26 -9.83 14.48 21.86
N GLU A 27 -9.54 15.76 21.58
CA GLU A 27 -10.23 16.96 22.05
C GLU A 27 -10.75 17.82 20.88
N GLY A 28 -11.16 17.21 19.76
CA GLY A 28 -11.89 17.91 18.71
C GLY A 28 -11.05 18.49 17.57
N CYS A 29 -10.01 17.79 17.11
CA CYS A 29 -9.39 18.11 15.82
C CYS A 29 -10.43 17.99 14.68
N VAL A 30 -10.46 18.98 13.79
CA VAL A 30 -11.46 19.10 12.69
C VAL A 30 -11.36 17.97 11.65
N ARG A 31 -10.24 17.23 11.65
CA ARG A 31 -10.00 16.08 10.78
C ARG A 31 -9.43 14.93 11.63
N CYS A 32 -10.13 13.81 11.69
CA CYS A 32 -9.67 12.61 12.37
C CYS A 32 -8.54 11.96 11.57
N VAL A 33 -7.42 11.62 12.24
CA VAL A 33 -6.29 10.95 11.58
C VAL A 33 -6.66 9.53 11.13
N HIS A 34 -7.57 8.85 11.85
CA HIS A 34 -8.09 7.56 11.46
C HIS A 34 -8.85 7.62 10.15
N ASP A 35 -9.68 8.65 9.93
CA ASP A 35 -10.44 8.83 8.68
C ASP A 35 -9.49 9.03 7.48
N VAL A 36 -8.42 9.81 7.65
CA VAL A 36 -7.36 9.99 6.64
C VAL A 36 -6.62 8.70 6.36
N TYR A 37 -6.34 7.93 7.42
CA TYR A 37 -5.68 6.64 7.33
C TYR A 37 -6.55 5.63 6.57
N GLU A 38 -7.83 5.50 6.92
CA GLU A 38 -8.79 4.62 6.26
C GLU A 38 -8.90 4.93 4.77
N ALA A 39 -9.10 6.20 4.40
CA ALA A 39 -9.15 6.63 3.00
C ALA A 39 -7.83 6.34 2.24
N SER A 40 -6.69 6.43 2.93
CA SER A 40 -5.38 6.09 2.34
C SER A 40 -5.19 4.58 2.21
N LEU A 41 -5.71 3.81 3.15
CA LEU A 41 -5.64 2.37 3.19
C LEU A 41 -6.55 1.72 2.13
N GLU A 42 -7.70 2.32 1.84
CA GLU A 42 -8.55 1.94 0.70
C GLU A 42 -7.81 2.12 -0.63
N ARG A 43 -7.16 3.27 -0.84
CA ARG A 43 -6.33 3.50 -2.04
C ARG A 43 -5.18 2.51 -2.13
N TYR A 44 -4.51 2.23 -1.01
CA TYR A 44 -3.45 1.24 -0.93
C TYR A 44 -3.93 -0.15 -1.36
N ARG A 45 -5.10 -0.60 -0.88
CA ARG A 45 -5.66 -1.91 -1.25
C ARG A 45 -5.90 -2.01 -2.76
N MET A 46 -6.54 -1.01 -3.36
CA MET A 46 -6.77 -0.97 -4.81
C MET A 46 -5.46 -1.02 -5.62
N LEU A 47 -4.44 -0.28 -5.17
CA LEU A 47 -3.12 -0.28 -5.80
C LEU A 47 -2.42 -1.64 -5.63
N LEU A 48 -2.54 -2.26 -4.46
CA LEU A 48 -1.94 -3.56 -4.15
C LEU A 48 -2.57 -4.67 -4.98
N GLU A 49 -3.89 -4.68 -5.14
CA GLU A 49 -4.61 -5.62 -6.01
C GLU A 49 -4.17 -5.47 -7.47
N ALA A 50 -4.08 -4.23 -7.96
CA ALA A 50 -3.61 -3.96 -9.32
C ALA A 50 -2.14 -4.36 -9.50
N TRP A 51 -1.31 -4.19 -8.47
CA TRP A 51 0.09 -4.61 -8.45
C TRP A 51 0.22 -6.13 -8.46
N GLN A 52 -0.51 -6.84 -7.61
CA GLN A 52 -0.55 -8.31 -7.56
C GLN A 52 -1.01 -8.91 -8.90
N ALA A 53 -2.00 -8.30 -9.56
CA ALA A 53 -2.45 -8.72 -10.88
C ALA A 53 -1.37 -8.58 -11.98
N ARG A 54 -0.45 -7.61 -11.82
CA ARG A 54 0.71 -7.44 -12.71
C ARG A 54 1.90 -8.30 -12.31
N HIS A 55 1.97 -8.75 -11.05
CA HIS A 55 3.06 -9.52 -10.45
C HIS A 55 2.60 -10.91 -9.98
N PRO A 56 2.15 -11.81 -10.88
CA PRO A 56 1.76 -13.17 -10.52
C PRO A 56 2.93 -14.03 -10.01
N ASP A 57 4.18 -13.64 -10.29
CA ASP A 57 5.42 -14.35 -9.90
C ASP A 57 5.86 -14.08 -8.44
N ASP A 58 5.42 -12.97 -7.83
CA ASP A 58 5.77 -12.63 -6.43
C ASP A 58 4.89 -13.39 -5.42
N GLY A 59 3.84 -14.08 -5.91
CA GLY A 59 2.80 -14.70 -5.11
C GLY A 59 2.57 -16.20 -5.37
N ASP A 60 3.44 -16.90 -6.10
CA ASP A 60 3.29 -18.35 -6.33
C ASP A 60 4.50 -19.15 -5.86
N GLY A 61 4.47 -19.47 -4.57
CA GLY A 61 5.33 -20.46 -3.96
C GLY A 61 4.54 -21.62 -3.35
N HIS A 62 3.46 -22.09 -3.97
CA HIS A 62 2.95 -23.46 -3.83
C HIS A 62 1.79 -23.74 -4.81
N GLY A 63 2.12 -24.10 -6.05
CA GLY A 63 1.18 -24.72 -6.98
C GLY A 63 0.62 -26.05 -6.42
N PRO A 64 -0.55 -26.51 -6.90
CA PRO A 64 -1.22 -27.68 -6.35
C PRO A 64 -0.37 -28.93 -6.60
N SER A 65 0.12 -29.56 -5.54
CA SER A 65 0.67 -30.92 -5.63
C SER A 65 -0.42 -31.84 -6.20
N CYS A 66 -0.17 -32.30 -7.42
CA CYS A 66 -0.82 -33.40 -8.10
C CYS A 66 -0.75 -34.71 -7.30
#